data_AF-A0A1F4QVY4-F1
#
_entry.id   AF-A0A1F4QVY4-F1
#
_cell.length_a   1.000
_cell.length_b   1.000
_cell.length_c   1.000
_cell.angle_alpha   90.00
_cell.angle_beta   90.00
_cell.angle_gamma   90.00
#
_symmetry.space_group_name_H-M   'P 1'
#
loop_
_entity.id
_entity.type
_entity.pdbx_description
1 polymer ?
#
loop_
_entity_poly.entity_id
_entity_poly.type
_entity_poly.pdbx_seq_one_letter_code
_entity_poly.pdbx_strand_id
1 'polypeptide(L)'
;MSKRFLKTALNFELPLDGSVPEWIELIPAGQSVVGRDGRAWVNDNPQGIVSAFAGNKAPIPVDVEHATEIKAPGGDAAPAMAWVEKEEVREGGSIWGEVTWTPKGQEMVANREYRYISPVLIYEKATGRIVGISSVGLTNKPNLYLNALNRESNQKEEIAMDLKALLAALGLPETATLEQALNAVGKLKGDLTTALNRVETPSLDKYVPRADYDAAVGKAANAEQKGRERDAADLDTAINTEIDGALKAGKITPATAEYHKAQCRQDGGLDRFKQFVTAAPVVADASGLDGKKPGETTTALNAEEAKIAAMFGNSVEDIKKYGKG
;
A
#
# COMPACT_ATOMS: atom_id res chain seq x y z
N MET A 1 28.27 -25.78 22.78
CA MET A 1 26.83 -25.57 22.53
C MET A 1 26.11 -25.40 23.86
N SER A 2 24.97 -24.68 23.84
CA SER A 2 24.09 -24.32 24.97
C SER A 2 24.33 -22.93 25.60
N LYS A 3 24.03 -21.87 24.84
CA LYS A 3 23.58 -20.61 25.43
C LYS A 3 22.15 -20.82 25.93
N ARG A 4 22.01 -21.11 27.21
CA ARG A 4 20.72 -21.17 27.90
C ARG A 4 20.20 -19.73 28.00
N PHE A 5 19.23 -19.36 27.17
CA PHE A 5 18.49 -18.11 27.37
C PHE A 5 17.68 -18.27 28.66
N LEU A 6 18.22 -17.77 29.78
CA LEU A 6 17.46 -17.65 31.02
C LEU A 6 16.33 -16.65 30.75
N LYS A 7 15.09 -17.13 30.86
CA LYS A 7 13.92 -16.25 30.96
C LYS A 7 14.06 -15.52 32.30
N THR A 8 14.58 -14.30 32.27
CA THR A 8 14.80 -13.56 33.51
C THR A 8 13.46 -13.11 34.07
N ALA A 9 13.09 -13.74 35.19
CA ALA A 9 11.95 -13.35 36.00
C ALA A 9 12.24 -12.02 36.70
N LEU A 10 11.24 -11.16 36.87
CA LEU A 10 11.31 -9.87 37.62
C LEU A 10 11.52 -10.02 39.14
N ASN A 11 12.00 -11.19 39.56
CA ASN A 11 12.21 -11.54 40.94
C ASN A 11 13.67 -11.84 41.19
N PHE A 12 14.24 -11.10 42.14
CA PHE A 12 15.61 -11.28 42.55
C PHE A 12 15.66 -11.83 43.98
N GLU A 13 16.48 -12.86 44.14
CA GLU A 13 16.72 -13.49 45.43
C GLU A 13 17.76 -12.67 46.20
N LEU A 14 17.43 -12.36 47.45
CA LEU A 14 18.34 -11.68 48.36
C LEU A 14 19.48 -12.63 48.78
N PRO A 15 20.64 -12.11 49.22
CA PRO A 15 21.80 -12.92 49.58
C PRO A 15 21.48 -14.07 50.54
N LEU A 16 21.98 -15.26 50.20
CA LEU A 16 21.73 -16.50 50.93
C LEU A 16 22.58 -16.65 52.20
N ASP A 17 23.41 -15.68 52.55
CA ASP A 17 24.24 -15.67 53.76
C ASP A 17 23.63 -14.84 54.89
N GLY A 18 22.48 -14.19 54.65
CA GLY A 18 21.83 -13.28 55.61
C GLY A 18 22.45 -11.89 55.63
N SER A 19 23.37 -11.58 54.70
CA SER A 19 23.81 -10.22 54.47
C SER A 19 22.68 -9.39 53.89
N VAL A 20 22.57 -8.14 54.35
CA VAL A 20 21.61 -7.17 53.83
C VAL A 20 22.29 -6.43 52.68
N PRO A 21 21.82 -6.56 51.42
CA PRO A 21 22.51 -5.99 50.28
C PRO A 21 22.34 -4.47 50.23
N GLU A 22 23.44 -3.77 49.98
CA GLU A 22 23.42 -2.32 49.69
C GLU A 22 22.88 -2.03 48.28
N TRP A 23 23.05 -2.96 47.35
CA TRP A 23 22.57 -2.85 45.98
C TRP A 23 21.73 -4.05 45.60
N ILE A 24 20.54 -3.79 45.05
CA ILE A 24 19.63 -4.81 44.55
C ILE A 24 19.36 -4.63 43.07
N GLU A 25 19.24 -5.74 42.34
CA GLU A 25 18.79 -5.72 40.95
C GLU A 25 17.28 -5.44 40.94
N LEU A 26 16.84 -4.44 40.19
CA LEU A 26 15.44 -4.03 40.10
C LEU A 26 14.83 -4.46 38.77
N ILE A 27 15.57 -4.33 37.68
CA ILE A 27 15.12 -4.73 36.35
C ILE A 27 16.26 -5.52 35.69
N PRO A 28 15.98 -6.71 35.14
CA PRO A 28 17.02 -7.53 34.59
C PRO A 28 17.57 -7.00 33.28
N ALA A 29 18.79 -7.44 32.95
CA ALA A 29 19.41 -7.15 31.66
C ALA A 29 18.56 -7.67 30.48
N GLY A 30 18.62 -6.93 29.37
CA GLY A 30 17.89 -7.26 28.14
C GLY A 30 16.64 -6.40 27.91
N GLN A 31 16.17 -6.39 26.66
CA GLN A 31 15.06 -5.53 26.24
C GLN A 31 13.67 -6.09 26.57
N SER A 32 13.58 -7.36 26.96
CA SER A 32 12.33 -8.01 27.34
C SER A 32 12.42 -8.48 28.78
N VAL A 33 11.48 -8.02 29.59
CA VAL A 33 11.38 -8.37 31.00
C VAL A 33 10.11 -9.18 31.18
N VAL A 34 10.20 -10.38 31.74
CA VAL A 34 9.05 -11.29 31.85
C VAL A 34 8.80 -11.61 33.31
N GLY A 35 7.58 -11.38 33.78
CA GLY A 35 7.14 -11.75 35.13
C GLY A 35 6.97 -13.26 35.27
N ARG A 36 7.01 -13.77 36.51
CA ARG A 36 6.73 -15.21 36.76
C ARG A 36 5.28 -15.60 36.43
N ASP A 37 4.38 -14.62 36.44
CA ASP A 37 2.99 -14.76 36.00
C ASP A 37 2.80 -14.78 34.48
N GLY A 38 3.88 -14.63 33.70
CA GLY A 38 3.83 -14.65 32.24
C GLY A 38 3.55 -13.30 31.58
N ARG A 39 3.31 -12.22 32.35
CA ARG A 39 3.29 -10.86 31.79
C ARG A 39 4.67 -10.47 31.30
N ALA A 40 4.72 -9.61 30.30
CA ALA A 40 5.96 -9.15 29.70
C ALA A 40 5.95 -7.63 29.49
N TRP A 41 7.12 -7.03 29.65
CA TRP A 41 7.39 -5.62 29.50
C TRP A 41 8.62 -5.40 28.63
N VAL A 42 8.76 -4.18 28.11
CA VAL A 42 9.86 -3.76 27.24
C VAL A 42 10.77 -2.79 28.00
N ASN A 43 12.07 -3.11 28.05
CA ASN A 43 13.13 -2.27 28.63
C ASN A 43 14.14 -1.89 27.53
N ASP A 44 13.68 -1.17 26.51
CA ASP A 44 14.50 -0.71 25.39
C ASP A 44 15.27 0.59 25.66
N ASN A 45 14.96 1.27 26.77
CA ASN A 45 15.64 2.49 27.21
C ASN A 45 15.88 2.50 28.75
N PRO A 46 16.77 1.64 29.27
CA PRO A 46 17.05 1.56 30.71
C PRO A 46 17.60 2.88 31.28
N GLN A 47 18.36 3.64 30.48
CA GLN A 47 18.87 4.95 30.91
C GLN A 47 17.74 5.96 31.13
N GLY A 48 16.67 5.88 30.33
CA GLY A 48 15.48 6.72 30.52
C GLY A 48 14.79 6.50 31.86
N ILE A 49 14.78 5.25 32.35
CA ILE A 49 14.19 4.88 33.65
C ILE A 49 15.01 5.53 34.78
N VAL A 50 16.33 5.34 34.77
CA VAL A 50 17.24 5.95 35.77
C VAL A 50 17.18 7.48 35.73
N SER A 51 17.08 8.07 34.54
CA SER A 51 16.91 9.52 34.40
C SER A 51 15.55 10.01 34.93
N ALA A 52 14.48 9.23 34.75
CA ALA A 52 13.16 9.55 35.31
C ALA A 52 13.17 9.50 36.85
N PHE A 53 13.82 8.49 37.44
CA PHE A 53 14.05 8.41 38.88
C PHE A 53 14.80 9.64 39.41
N ALA A 54 15.93 9.99 38.80
CA ALA A 54 16.71 11.17 39.18
C ALA A 54 15.92 12.48 39.05
N GLY A 55 15.04 12.58 38.05
CA GLY A 55 14.16 13.72 37.85
C GLY A 55 13.05 13.85 38.90
N ASN A 56 12.52 12.72 39.40
CA ASN A 56 11.43 12.67 40.38
C ASN A 56 11.88 13.15 41.78
N LYS A 57 13.17 13.03 42.12
CA LYS A 57 13.78 13.44 43.40
C LYS A 57 13.14 12.82 44.65
N ALA A 58 12.39 11.73 44.49
CA ALA A 58 11.78 10.99 45.59
C ALA A 58 12.34 9.56 45.59
N PRO A 59 12.88 9.07 46.72
CA PRO A 59 13.28 7.68 46.87
C PRO A 59 12.11 6.72 46.67
N ILE A 60 12.38 5.52 46.17
CA ILE A 60 11.36 4.47 45.99
C ILE A 60 11.23 3.68 47.29
N PRO A 61 10.02 3.53 47.86
CA PRO A 61 9.84 2.76 49.08
C PRO A 61 10.02 1.27 48.81
N VAL A 62 10.77 0.61 49.70
CA VAL A 62 10.77 -0.84 49.83
C VAL A 62 9.80 -1.20 50.95
N ASP A 63 8.75 -1.95 50.67
CA ASP A 63 7.70 -2.30 51.64
C ASP A 63 7.59 -3.80 51.88
N VAL A 64 6.67 -4.20 52.77
CA VAL A 64 6.31 -5.61 52.97
C VAL A 64 5.08 -5.92 52.13
N GLU A 65 5.17 -6.95 51.28
CA GLU A 65 4.06 -7.52 50.50
C GLU A 65 3.24 -6.46 49.73
N HIS A 66 3.93 -5.49 49.10
CA HIS A 66 3.33 -4.42 48.28
C HIS A 66 2.34 -3.55 49.06
N ALA A 67 2.61 -3.30 50.35
CA ALA A 67 1.76 -2.44 51.17
C ALA A 67 1.56 -1.03 50.60
N THR A 68 2.56 -0.47 49.91
CA THR A 68 2.45 0.84 49.23
C THR A 68 1.37 0.83 48.16
N GLU A 69 1.21 -0.28 47.43
CA GLU A 69 0.22 -0.41 46.37
C GLU A 69 -1.13 -0.91 46.88
N ILE A 70 -1.14 -1.75 47.92
CA ILE A 70 -2.35 -2.44 48.39
C ILE A 70 -3.02 -1.68 49.54
N LYS A 71 -2.23 -1.20 50.51
CA LYS A 71 -2.72 -0.63 51.78
C LYS A 71 -2.76 0.89 51.75
N ALA A 72 -1.70 1.54 51.28
CA ALA A 72 -1.61 3.00 51.27
C ALA A 72 -2.79 3.68 50.55
N PRO A 73 -3.30 3.16 49.41
CA PRO A 73 -4.47 3.74 48.76
C PRO A 73 -5.74 3.64 49.60
N GLY A 74 -5.85 2.67 50.51
CA GLY A 74 -6.95 2.55 51.48
C GLY A 74 -6.84 3.50 52.67
N GLY A 75 -5.72 4.22 52.81
CA GLY A 75 -5.39 5.01 53.99
C GLY A 75 -4.76 4.19 55.12
N ASP A 76 -4.52 2.89 54.89
CA ASP A 76 -3.87 2.01 55.86
C ASP A 76 -2.36 2.23 55.89
N ALA A 77 -1.74 1.90 57.02
CA ALA A 77 -0.30 2.05 57.20
C ALA A 77 0.50 1.16 56.23
N ALA A 78 1.37 1.81 55.45
CA ALA A 78 2.34 1.18 54.55
C ALA A 78 3.76 1.69 54.84
N PRO A 79 4.38 1.25 55.96
CA PRO A 79 5.71 1.71 56.33
C PRO A 79 6.77 1.14 55.37
N ALA A 80 7.74 1.98 55.00
CA ALA A 80 8.91 1.55 54.26
C ALA A 80 9.89 0.78 55.17
N MET A 81 10.31 -0.40 54.73
CA MET A 81 11.37 -1.20 55.33
C MET A 81 12.75 -0.78 54.85
N ALA A 82 12.83 -0.18 53.67
CA ALA A 82 14.02 0.47 53.12
C ALA A 82 13.64 1.50 52.06
N TRP A 83 14.62 2.22 51.55
CA TRP A 83 14.45 3.19 50.46
C TRP A 83 15.48 2.96 49.39
N VAL A 84 15.05 2.90 48.12
CA VAL A 84 15.97 2.98 46.99
C VAL A 84 16.27 4.45 46.74
N GLU A 85 17.51 4.86 46.97
CA GLU A 85 17.93 6.26 46.93
C GLU A 85 18.73 6.62 45.69
N LYS A 86 19.32 5.62 45.02
CA LYS A 86 20.01 5.77 43.74
C LYS A 86 19.66 4.62 42.81
N GLU A 87 19.66 4.89 41.50
CA GLU A 87 19.55 3.86 40.47
C GLU A 87 20.72 3.98 39.49
N GLU A 88 21.19 2.83 39.01
CA GLU A 88 22.27 2.75 38.02
C GLU A 88 21.94 1.71 36.96
N VAL A 89 22.26 2.04 35.71
CA VAL A 89 22.30 1.05 34.63
C VAL A 89 23.64 0.31 34.70
N ARG A 90 23.58 -1.01 34.80
CA ARG A 90 24.75 -1.90 34.82
C ARG A 90 24.80 -2.77 33.56
N GLU A 91 25.70 -3.76 33.56
CA GLU A 91 25.97 -4.64 32.42
C GLU A 91 24.67 -5.18 31.79
N GLY A 92 24.63 -5.18 30.45
CA GLY A 92 23.49 -5.69 29.68
C GLY A 92 22.20 -4.86 29.78
N GLY A 93 22.26 -3.65 30.37
CA GLY A 93 21.09 -2.79 30.55
C GLY A 93 20.24 -3.15 31.77
N SER A 94 20.79 -3.94 32.71
CA SER A 94 20.15 -4.18 34.01
C SER A 94 20.09 -2.88 34.80
N ILE A 95 19.05 -2.70 35.62
CA ILE A 95 18.90 -1.54 36.50
C ILE A 95 19.02 -2.02 37.93
N TRP A 96 19.91 -1.37 38.67
CA TRP A 96 20.20 -1.67 40.07
C TRP A 96 19.89 -0.46 40.93
N GLY A 97 19.39 -0.70 42.14
CA GLY A 97 19.07 0.33 43.12
C GLY A 97 19.97 0.24 44.36
N GLU A 98 20.48 1.38 44.83
CA GLU A 98 21.14 1.49 46.13
C GLU A 98 20.08 1.63 47.22
N VAL A 99 20.15 0.77 48.23
CA VAL A 99 19.10 0.60 49.24
C VAL A 99 19.60 1.01 50.61
N THR A 100 18.92 2.00 51.18
CA THR A 100 19.10 2.42 52.57
C THR A 100 18.04 1.72 53.43
N TRP A 101 18.46 0.73 54.21
CA TRP A 101 17.56 -0.09 55.02
C TRP A 101 17.23 0.56 56.37
N THR A 102 15.98 0.44 56.80
CA THR A 102 15.58 0.71 58.18
C THR A 102 16.03 -0.43 59.10
N PRO A 103 16.17 -0.21 60.43
CA PRO A 103 16.49 -1.30 61.36
C PRO A 103 15.55 -2.50 61.23
N LYS A 104 14.26 -2.25 61.03
CA LYS A 104 13.25 -3.30 60.85
C LYS A 104 13.43 -4.06 59.53
N GLY A 105 13.71 -3.35 58.43
CA GLY A 105 13.98 -3.99 57.14
C GLY A 105 15.26 -4.82 57.14
N GLN A 106 16.32 -4.33 57.80
CA GLN A 106 17.55 -5.09 58.00
C GLN A 106 17.30 -6.40 58.74
N GLU A 107 16.55 -6.34 59.84
CA GLU A 107 16.18 -7.53 60.63
C GLU A 107 15.39 -8.54 59.80
N MET A 108 14.38 -8.08 59.06
CA MET A 108 13.55 -8.94 58.20
C MET A 108 14.35 -9.69 57.13
N VAL A 109 15.33 -9.02 56.51
CA VAL A 109 16.19 -9.64 55.49
C VAL A 109 17.23 -10.55 56.13
N ALA A 110 17.91 -10.09 57.19
CA ALA A 110 18.94 -10.86 57.88
C ALA A 110 18.38 -12.16 58.47
N ASN A 111 17.17 -12.10 59.06
CA ASN A 111 16.46 -13.25 59.60
C ASN A 111 15.78 -14.11 58.53
N ARG A 112 15.84 -13.69 57.24
CA ARG A 112 15.21 -14.36 56.09
C ARG A 112 13.71 -14.51 56.22
N GLU A 113 13.07 -13.55 56.89
CA GLU A 113 11.61 -13.45 56.92
C GLU A 113 11.05 -13.18 55.53
N TYR A 114 11.82 -12.47 54.69
CA TYR A 114 11.55 -12.28 53.27
C TYR A 114 12.80 -12.60 52.45
N ARG A 115 12.64 -13.40 51.39
CA ARG A 115 13.76 -13.90 50.57
C ARG A 115 13.88 -13.23 49.21
N TYR A 116 12.85 -12.50 48.81
CA TYR A 116 12.73 -11.99 47.46
C TYR A 116 12.33 -10.52 47.45
N ILE A 117 12.75 -9.84 46.40
CA ILE A 117 12.26 -8.52 46.03
C ILE A 117 11.42 -8.60 44.76
N SER A 118 10.38 -7.77 44.71
CA SER A 118 9.45 -7.69 43.58
C SER A 118 9.17 -6.22 43.26
N PRO A 119 9.87 -5.65 42.27
CA PRO A 119 9.64 -4.26 41.85
C PRO A 119 8.29 -4.08 41.16
N VAL A 120 7.59 -2.99 41.48
CA VAL A 120 6.32 -2.60 40.86
C VAL A 120 6.62 -1.65 39.71
N LEU A 121 6.50 -2.14 38.48
CA LEU A 121 6.83 -1.38 37.29
C LEU A 121 5.74 -0.39 36.89
N ILE A 122 6.17 0.82 36.54
CA ILE A 122 5.36 1.80 35.82
C ILE A 122 5.65 1.61 34.33
N TYR A 123 4.61 1.41 33.53
CA TYR A 123 4.76 1.13 32.10
C TYR A 123 3.64 1.74 31.26
N GLU A 124 3.96 2.00 29.99
CA GLU A 124 3.01 2.43 28.97
C GLU A 124 2.11 1.27 28.56
N LYS A 125 0.79 1.37 28.76
CA LYS A 125 -0.15 0.27 28.46
C LYS A 125 -0.17 -0.15 26.98
N ALA A 126 0.06 0.78 26.06
CA ALA A 126 -0.01 0.52 24.62
C ALA A 126 1.19 -0.29 24.11
N THR A 127 2.37 -0.05 24.68
CA THR A 127 3.65 -0.58 24.18
C THR A 127 4.28 -1.61 25.13
N GLY A 128 3.87 -1.62 26.40
CA GLY A 128 4.51 -2.39 27.46
C GLY A 128 5.86 -1.82 27.90
N ARG A 129 6.26 -0.64 27.41
CA ARG A 129 7.54 -0.01 27.74
C ARG A 129 7.56 0.42 29.19
N ILE A 130 8.60 0.02 29.92
CA ILE A 130 8.85 0.45 31.28
C ILE A 130 9.36 1.89 31.27
N VAL A 131 8.77 2.72 32.12
CA VAL A 131 9.12 4.14 32.28
C VAL A 131 9.55 4.49 33.71
N GLY A 132 9.39 3.57 34.66
CA GLY A 132 9.72 3.81 36.06
C GLY A 132 9.41 2.63 36.97
N ILE A 133 9.67 2.83 38.25
CA ILE A 133 9.35 1.90 39.35
C ILE A 133 8.59 2.70 40.41
N SER A 134 7.47 2.15 40.89
CA SER A 134 6.61 2.79 41.91
C SER A 134 7.07 2.46 43.33
N SER A 135 7.27 1.18 43.60
CA SER A 135 7.67 0.62 44.90
C SER A 135 8.38 -0.72 44.70
N VAL A 136 9.01 -1.25 45.74
CA VAL A 136 9.63 -2.59 45.74
C VAL A 136 9.11 -3.38 46.93
N GLY A 137 8.51 -4.55 46.71
CA GLY A 137 8.07 -5.39 47.84
C GLY A 137 9.10 -6.41 48.27
N LEU A 138 9.37 -6.47 49.56
CA LEU A 138 9.86 -7.66 50.25
C LEU A 138 8.73 -8.69 50.29
N THR A 139 8.97 -9.85 49.70
CA THR A 139 7.95 -10.89 49.58
C THR A 139 8.55 -12.29 49.65
N ASN A 140 7.74 -13.27 50.05
CA ASN A 140 8.06 -14.69 49.92
C ASN A 140 7.40 -15.34 48.70
N LYS A 141 6.46 -14.63 48.06
CA LYS A 141 5.78 -15.03 46.83
C LYS A 141 6.05 -13.98 45.77
N PRO A 142 7.22 -14.07 45.15
CA PRO A 142 7.68 -13.04 44.23
C PRO A 142 6.83 -12.99 42.97
N ASN A 143 6.70 -11.77 42.44
CA ASN A 143 5.84 -11.43 41.32
C ASN A 143 4.34 -11.58 41.66
N LEU A 144 3.74 -10.50 42.17
CA LEU A 144 2.32 -10.44 42.48
C LEU A 144 1.47 -10.28 41.21
N TYR A 145 0.33 -10.99 41.15
CA TYR A 145 -0.75 -10.75 40.20
C TYR A 145 -1.43 -9.42 40.54
N LEU A 146 -0.73 -8.30 40.39
CA LEU A 146 -1.34 -6.97 40.49
C LEU A 146 -2.23 -6.79 39.26
N ASN A 147 -3.49 -7.17 39.38
CA ASN A 147 -4.57 -6.52 38.63
C ASN A 147 -4.48 -5.05 39.03
N ALA A 148 -4.03 -4.21 38.09
CA ALA A 148 -3.86 -2.77 38.29
C ALA A 148 -5.03 -2.20 39.11
N LEU A 149 -4.72 -1.46 40.17
CA LEU A 149 -5.62 -0.69 41.04
C LEU A 149 -6.98 -0.36 40.38
N ASN A 150 -7.94 -1.27 40.55
CA ASN A 150 -9.32 -0.92 40.83
C ASN A 150 -9.48 -1.27 42.31
N ARG A 151 -9.60 -0.24 43.15
CA ARG A 151 -9.76 -0.36 44.60
C ARG A 151 -10.84 -1.40 44.92
N GLU A 152 -10.48 -2.42 45.70
CA GLU A 152 -11.44 -3.28 46.39
C GLU A 152 -12.16 -2.46 47.48
N SER A 153 -13.34 -1.96 47.15
CA SER A 153 -14.36 -1.66 48.16
C SER A 153 -15.68 -2.14 47.60
N ASN A 154 -16.13 -3.32 48.06
CA ASN A 154 -17.41 -3.98 47.77
C ASN A 154 -17.47 -5.02 46.63
N GLN A 155 -16.45 -5.86 46.42
CA GLN A 155 -16.48 -6.85 45.32
C GLN A 155 -17.73 -7.73 45.20
N LYS A 156 -18.54 -7.98 46.25
CA LYS A 156 -19.81 -8.73 46.05
C LYS A 156 -21.01 -7.88 45.64
N GLU A 157 -21.07 -6.62 46.06
CA GLU A 157 -22.17 -5.71 45.68
C GLU A 157 -21.82 -4.91 44.42
N GLU A 158 -20.56 -4.56 44.24
CA GLU A 158 -20.03 -3.89 43.05
C GLU A 158 -19.96 -4.83 41.84
N ILE A 159 -19.49 -6.08 41.96
CA ILE A 159 -19.54 -7.04 40.83
C ILE A 159 -20.99 -7.36 40.44
N ALA A 160 -21.92 -7.37 41.40
CA ALA A 160 -23.33 -7.56 41.10
C ALA A 160 -23.95 -6.34 40.39
N MET A 161 -23.59 -5.12 40.79
CA MET A 161 -24.01 -3.89 40.10
C MET A 161 -23.34 -3.73 38.73
N ASP A 162 -22.06 -4.08 38.61
CA ASP A 162 -21.28 -4.03 37.37
C ASP A 162 -21.75 -5.09 36.38
N LEU A 163 -22.05 -6.31 36.84
CA LEU A 163 -22.66 -7.32 35.99
C LEU A 163 -24.05 -6.87 35.57
N LYS A 164 -24.89 -6.34 36.47
CA LYS A 164 -26.21 -5.83 36.11
C LYS A 164 -26.14 -4.67 35.10
N ALA A 165 -25.21 -3.74 35.27
CA ALA A 165 -24.96 -2.64 34.34
C ALA A 165 -24.43 -3.15 32.99
N LEU A 166 -23.51 -4.13 33.00
CA LEU A 166 -22.99 -4.79 31.81
C LEU A 166 -24.12 -5.54 31.07
N LEU A 167 -24.96 -6.29 31.79
CA LEU A 167 -26.09 -6.99 31.22
C LEU A 167 -27.09 -6.01 30.61
N ALA A 168 -27.40 -4.90 31.29
CA ALA A 168 -28.23 -3.83 30.74
C ALA A 168 -27.63 -3.20 29.47
N ALA A 169 -26.32 -2.91 29.48
CA ALA A 169 -25.61 -2.38 28.31
C ALA A 169 -25.57 -3.39 27.14
N LEU A 170 -25.54 -4.69 27.43
CA LEU A 170 -25.61 -5.78 26.46
C LEU A 170 -27.05 -6.15 26.06
N GLY A 171 -28.07 -5.52 26.66
CA GLY A 171 -29.49 -5.82 26.43
C GLY A 171 -29.94 -7.20 26.94
N LEU A 172 -29.25 -7.75 27.93
CA LEU A 172 -29.51 -9.06 28.55
C LEU A 172 -30.33 -8.92 29.85
N PRO A 173 -31.09 -9.96 30.24
CA PRO A 173 -31.85 -9.95 31.49
C PRO A 173 -30.92 -9.92 32.71
N GLU A 174 -31.35 -9.30 33.81
CA GLU A 174 -30.54 -9.14 35.03
C GLU A 174 -30.13 -10.46 35.70
N THR A 175 -30.84 -11.55 35.39
CA THR A 175 -30.53 -12.91 35.87
C THR A 175 -29.54 -13.65 34.97
N ALA A 176 -29.06 -13.03 33.90
CA ALA A 176 -28.13 -13.66 32.98
C ALA A 176 -26.78 -13.89 33.66
N THR A 177 -26.16 -15.01 33.32
CA THR A 177 -24.86 -15.39 33.89
C THR A 177 -23.73 -14.61 33.25
N LEU A 178 -22.59 -14.55 33.95
CA LEU A 178 -21.36 -13.96 33.40
C LEU A 178 -20.95 -14.60 32.06
N GLU A 179 -21.19 -15.91 31.90
CA GLU A 179 -20.93 -16.63 30.64
C GLU A 179 -21.80 -16.12 29.48
N GLN A 180 -23.09 -15.83 29.74
CA GLN A 180 -23.99 -15.25 28.75
C GLN A 180 -23.57 -13.82 28.37
N ALA A 181 -23.08 -13.03 29.32
CA ALA A 181 -22.53 -11.70 29.07
C ALA A 181 -21.27 -11.77 28.18
N LEU A 182 -20.34 -12.68 28.50
CA LEU A 182 -19.12 -12.87 27.71
C LEU A 182 -19.41 -13.34 26.28
N ASN A 183 -20.42 -14.21 26.10
CA ASN A 183 -20.87 -14.63 24.77
C ASN A 183 -21.46 -13.46 23.96
N ALA A 184 -22.25 -12.58 24.59
CA ALA A 184 -22.79 -11.39 23.93
C ALA A 184 -21.69 -10.40 23.53
N VAL A 185 -20.68 -10.19 24.39
CA VAL A 185 -19.50 -9.37 24.08
C VAL A 185 -18.69 -10.00 22.93
N GLY A 186 -18.50 -11.32 22.93
CA GLY A 186 -17.85 -12.05 21.85
C GLY A 186 -18.57 -11.85 20.51
N LYS A 187 -19.91 -11.91 20.52
CA LYS A 187 -20.73 -11.64 19.34
C LYS A 187 -20.59 -10.19 18.86
N LEU A 188 -20.66 -9.21 19.76
CA LEU A 188 -20.47 -7.79 19.40
C LEU A 188 -19.08 -7.51 18.82
N LYS A 189 -18.04 -8.16 19.34
CA LYS A 189 -16.69 -8.09 18.75
C LYS A 189 -16.65 -8.69 17.35
N GLY A 190 -17.28 -9.85 17.15
CA GLY A 190 -17.39 -10.47 15.82
C GLY A 190 -18.15 -9.61 14.82
N ASP A 191 -19.26 -9.00 15.25
CA ASP A 191 -20.08 -8.09 14.44
C ASP A 191 -19.32 -6.80 14.12
N LEU A 192 -18.56 -6.23 15.07
CA LEU A 192 -17.69 -5.07 14.86
C LEU A 192 -16.56 -5.38 13.89
N THR A 193 -15.88 -6.52 14.03
CA THR A 193 -14.87 -6.96 13.06
C THR A 193 -15.48 -7.13 11.67
N THR A 194 -16.67 -7.72 11.57
CA THR A 194 -17.39 -7.87 10.30
C THR A 194 -17.79 -6.52 9.70
N ALA A 195 -18.22 -5.56 10.53
CA ALA A 195 -18.58 -4.21 10.11
C ALA A 195 -17.35 -3.40 9.67
N LEU A 196 -16.23 -3.46 10.40
CA LEU A 196 -14.97 -2.82 10.03
C LEU A 196 -14.41 -3.39 8.71
N ASN A 197 -14.42 -4.71 8.54
CA ASN A 197 -14.01 -5.34 7.28
C ASN A 197 -14.92 -4.92 6.10
N ARG A 198 -16.21 -4.68 6.35
CA ARG A 198 -17.16 -4.14 5.35
C ARG A 198 -16.93 -2.65 5.06
N VAL A 199 -16.36 -1.89 6.01
CA VAL A 199 -15.96 -0.49 5.79
C VAL A 199 -14.64 -0.40 5.02
N GLU A 200 -13.69 -1.30 5.26
CA GLU A 200 -12.43 -1.37 4.50
C GLU A 200 -12.59 -1.93 3.08
N THR A 201 -13.69 -2.66 2.81
CA THR A 201 -14.05 -3.10 1.45
C THR A 201 -15.40 -2.52 1.02
N PRO A 202 -15.43 -1.26 0.54
CA PRO A 202 -16.63 -0.68 -0.04
C PRO A 202 -17.19 -1.61 -1.13
N SER A 203 -18.50 -1.86 -1.11
CA SER A 203 -19.16 -2.63 -2.17
C SER A 203 -18.83 -2.01 -3.53
N LEU A 204 -18.34 -2.85 -4.45
CA LEU A 204 -18.01 -2.46 -5.83
C LEU A 204 -19.24 -1.96 -6.60
N ASP A 205 -20.46 -2.26 -6.12
CA ASP A 205 -21.71 -1.75 -6.67
C ASP A 205 -21.90 -0.24 -6.39
N LYS A 206 -21.19 0.30 -5.39
CA LYS A 206 -21.29 1.73 -4.98
C LYS A 206 -19.97 2.49 -5.09
N TYR A 207 -18.84 1.79 -5.17
CA TYR A 207 -17.53 2.42 -5.19
C TYR A 207 -16.59 1.69 -6.14
N VAL A 208 -16.07 2.40 -7.14
CA VAL A 208 -15.03 1.88 -8.04
C VAL A 208 -13.69 2.42 -7.58
N PRO A 209 -12.69 1.56 -7.30
CA PRO A 209 -11.33 2.00 -7.00
C PRO A 209 -10.79 2.91 -8.12
N ARG A 210 -10.14 4.02 -7.75
CA ARG A 210 -9.63 5.00 -8.71
C ARG A 210 -8.70 4.37 -9.76
N ALA A 211 -7.86 3.42 -9.36
CA ALA A 211 -6.99 2.71 -10.28
C ALA A 211 -7.75 1.94 -11.38
N ASP A 212 -8.86 1.29 -11.04
CA ASP A 212 -9.68 0.55 -11.99
C ASP A 212 -10.46 1.51 -12.91
N TYR A 213 -10.96 2.62 -12.36
CA TYR A 213 -11.58 3.68 -13.16
C TYR A 213 -10.60 4.28 -14.17
N ASP A 214 -9.40 4.66 -13.72
CA ASP A 214 -8.38 5.25 -14.59
C ASP A 214 -7.93 4.25 -15.67
N ALA A 215 -7.83 2.95 -15.33
CA ALA A 215 -7.54 1.89 -16.30
C ALA A 215 -8.68 1.68 -17.32
N ALA A 216 -9.94 1.77 -16.90
CA ALA A 216 -11.09 1.66 -17.80
C ALA A 216 -11.16 2.86 -18.77
N VAL A 217 -10.96 4.08 -18.26
CA VAL A 217 -10.89 5.30 -19.08
C VAL A 217 -9.74 5.21 -20.08
N GLY A 218 -8.55 4.78 -19.65
CA GLY A 218 -7.41 4.59 -20.55
C GLY A 218 -7.68 3.56 -21.66
N LYS A 219 -8.36 2.45 -21.35
CA LYS A 219 -8.75 1.47 -22.36
C LYS A 219 -9.78 2.03 -23.35
N ALA A 220 -10.77 2.78 -22.87
CA ALA A 220 -11.77 3.41 -23.73
C ALA A 220 -11.14 4.43 -24.69
N ALA A 221 -10.31 5.33 -24.18
CA ALA A 221 -9.61 6.32 -25.00
C ALA A 221 -8.72 5.67 -26.09
N ASN A 222 -8.00 4.60 -25.73
CA ASN A 222 -7.19 3.84 -26.68
C ASN A 222 -8.05 3.13 -27.74
N ALA A 223 -9.22 2.60 -27.36
CA ALA A 223 -10.14 1.95 -28.30
C ALA A 223 -10.74 2.97 -29.27
N GLU A 224 -11.15 4.14 -28.79
CA GLU A 224 -11.66 5.24 -29.62
C GLU A 224 -10.60 5.75 -30.60
N GLN A 225 -9.35 5.93 -30.15
CA GLN A 225 -8.25 6.32 -31.03
C GLN A 225 -8.01 5.29 -32.14
N LYS A 226 -7.95 4.00 -31.78
CA LYS A 226 -7.82 2.92 -32.77
C LYS A 226 -8.99 2.85 -33.73
N GLY A 227 -10.20 3.18 -33.28
CA GLY A 227 -11.39 3.31 -34.14
C GLY A 227 -11.18 4.41 -35.18
N ARG A 228 -10.82 5.61 -34.75
CA ARG A 228 -10.56 6.76 -35.65
C ARG A 228 -9.44 6.48 -36.66
N GLU A 229 -8.38 5.82 -36.22
CA GLU A 229 -7.27 5.44 -37.10
C GLU A 229 -7.72 4.44 -38.19
N ARG A 230 -8.57 3.48 -37.83
CA ARG A 230 -9.17 2.54 -38.80
C ARG A 230 -10.11 3.25 -39.76
N ASP A 231 -11.01 4.08 -39.25
CA ASP A 231 -11.96 4.83 -40.08
C ASP A 231 -11.22 5.73 -41.09
N ALA A 232 -10.11 6.37 -40.66
CA ALA A 232 -9.27 7.18 -41.54
C ALA A 232 -8.56 6.33 -42.61
N ALA A 233 -8.05 5.14 -42.24
CA ALA A 233 -7.41 4.23 -43.19
C ALA A 233 -8.39 3.65 -44.21
N ASP A 234 -9.60 3.29 -43.77
CA ASP A 234 -10.68 2.79 -44.62
C ASP A 234 -11.16 3.89 -45.57
N LEU A 235 -11.30 5.13 -45.08
CA LEU A 235 -11.63 6.28 -45.91
C LEU A 235 -10.55 6.54 -46.97
N ASP A 236 -9.27 6.56 -46.62
CA ASP A 236 -8.19 6.80 -47.58
C ASP A 236 -8.12 5.69 -48.64
N THR A 237 -8.37 4.43 -48.24
CA THR A 237 -8.48 3.29 -49.16
C THR A 237 -9.65 3.47 -50.14
N ALA A 238 -10.81 3.90 -49.65
CA ALA A 238 -11.98 4.14 -50.48
C ALA A 238 -11.77 5.32 -51.46
N ILE A 239 -11.13 6.40 -50.99
CA ILE A 239 -10.78 7.56 -51.82
C ILE A 239 -9.83 7.16 -52.95
N ASN A 240 -8.75 6.45 -52.62
CA ASN A 240 -7.77 6.02 -53.63
C ASN A 240 -8.41 5.11 -54.67
N THR A 241 -9.27 4.17 -54.23
CA THR A 241 -10.02 3.28 -55.13
C THR A 241 -10.91 4.05 -56.10
N GLU A 242 -11.66 5.04 -55.62
CA GLU A 242 -12.57 5.84 -56.45
C GLU A 242 -11.81 6.74 -57.44
N ILE A 243 -10.70 7.34 -56.99
CA ILE A 243 -9.86 8.19 -57.83
C ILE A 243 -9.19 7.38 -58.95
N ASP A 244 -8.67 6.20 -58.65
CA ASP A 244 -8.09 5.30 -59.64
C ASP A 244 -9.14 4.82 -60.66
N GLY A 245 -10.37 4.56 -60.19
CA GLY A 245 -11.51 4.26 -61.05
C GLY A 245 -11.84 5.41 -62.00
N ALA A 246 -11.92 6.64 -61.49
CA ALA A 246 -12.22 7.83 -62.27
C ALA A 246 -11.11 8.17 -63.29
N LEU A 247 -9.83 7.94 -62.94
CA LEU A 247 -8.69 8.07 -63.86
C LEU A 247 -8.77 7.06 -64.99
N LYS A 248 -9.01 5.77 -64.69
CA LYS A 248 -9.16 4.71 -65.69
C LYS A 248 -10.35 4.94 -66.63
N ALA A 249 -11.44 5.52 -66.10
CA ALA A 249 -12.62 5.89 -66.87
C ALA A 249 -12.48 7.20 -67.66
N GLY A 250 -11.32 7.89 -67.58
CA GLY A 250 -11.07 9.16 -68.28
C GLY A 250 -11.95 10.33 -67.80
N LYS A 251 -12.55 10.22 -66.61
CA LYS A 251 -13.45 11.22 -66.01
C LYS A 251 -12.70 12.36 -65.34
N ILE A 252 -11.47 12.10 -64.92
CA ILE A 252 -10.52 13.08 -64.39
C ILE A 252 -9.16 12.90 -65.06
N THR A 253 -8.31 13.92 -64.98
CA THR A 253 -6.95 13.88 -65.53
C THR A 253 -5.92 13.60 -64.43
N PRO A 254 -4.73 13.06 -64.76
CA PRO A 254 -3.66 12.89 -63.77
C PRO A 254 -3.30 14.18 -63.03
N ALA A 255 -3.37 15.33 -63.70
CA ALA A 255 -3.08 16.64 -63.12
C ALA A 255 -4.11 17.08 -62.05
N THR A 256 -5.33 16.55 -62.10
CA THR A 256 -6.43 16.90 -61.17
C THR A 256 -6.65 15.85 -60.08
N ALA A 257 -5.97 14.70 -60.14
CA ALA A 257 -6.14 13.60 -59.21
C ALA A 257 -5.88 13.99 -57.75
N GLU A 258 -4.78 14.69 -57.48
CA GLU A 258 -4.42 15.12 -56.12
C GLU A 258 -5.40 16.16 -55.56
N TYR A 259 -5.92 17.05 -56.42
CA TYR A 259 -6.97 17.99 -56.03
C TYR A 259 -8.25 17.24 -55.61
N HIS A 260 -8.69 16.26 -56.41
CA HIS A 260 -9.88 15.48 -56.09
C HIS A 260 -9.71 14.59 -54.86
N LYS A 261 -8.53 13.97 -54.66
CA LYS A 261 -8.20 13.25 -53.42
C LYS A 261 -8.33 14.15 -52.20
N ALA A 262 -7.76 15.35 -52.26
CA ALA A 262 -7.85 16.31 -51.16
C ALA A 262 -9.30 16.75 -50.88
N GLN A 263 -10.14 16.91 -51.91
CA GLN A 263 -11.57 17.20 -51.73
C GLN A 263 -12.33 16.02 -51.13
N CYS A 264 -11.99 14.78 -51.49
CA CYS A 264 -12.66 13.60 -50.94
C CYS A 264 -12.43 13.39 -49.44
N ARG A 265 -11.32 13.92 -48.91
CA ARG A 265 -10.98 13.87 -47.47
C ARG A 265 -11.80 14.81 -46.61
N GLN A 266 -12.58 15.72 -47.20
CA GLN A 266 -13.53 16.55 -46.45
C GLN A 266 -14.79 15.75 -46.10
N ASP A 267 -15.54 16.21 -45.10
CA ASP A 267 -16.81 15.58 -44.70
C ASP A 267 -17.79 15.48 -45.88
N GLY A 268 -18.19 14.25 -46.21
CA GLY A 268 -19.05 13.93 -47.36
C GLY A 268 -18.39 14.15 -48.73
N GLY A 269 -17.09 14.42 -48.78
CA GLY A 269 -16.33 14.70 -50.01
C GLY A 269 -16.31 13.51 -50.97
N LEU A 270 -16.13 12.29 -50.45
CA LEU A 270 -16.12 11.07 -51.25
C LEU A 270 -17.46 10.84 -51.98
N ASP A 271 -18.59 11.03 -51.31
CA ASP A 271 -19.90 10.86 -51.93
C ASP A 271 -20.18 11.92 -53.00
N ARG A 272 -19.77 13.18 -52.74
CA ARG A 272 -19.84 14.25 -53.75
C ARG A 272 -18.96 13.93 -54.95
N PHE A 273 -17.78 13.35 -54.74
CA PHE A 273 -16.90 12.94 -55.83
C PHE A 273 -17.52 11.81 -56.66
N LYS A 274 -18.13 10.79 -56.03
CA LYS A 274 -18.86 9.73 -56.74
C LYS A 274 -20.00 10.29 -57.61
N GLN A 275 -20.75 11.26 -57.10
CA GLN A 275 -21.79 11.95 -57.87
C GLN A 275 -21.20 12.72 -59.05
N PHE A 276 -20.08 13.42 -58.85
CA PHE A 276 -19.36 14.10 -59.91
C PHE A 276 -18.89 13.12 -60.99
N VAL A 277 -18.26 12.00 -60.64
CA VAL A 277 -17.79 10.97 -61.58
C VAL A 277 -18.93 10.41 -62.43
N THR A 278 -20.11 10.25 -61.83
CA THR A 278 -21.33 9.78 -62.53
C THR A 278 -21.81 10.80 -63.57
N ALA A 279 -21.77 12.09 -63.26
CA ALA A 279 -22.23 13.17 -64.14
C ALA A 279 -21.18 13.66 -65.15
N ALA A 280 -19.89 13.44 -64.86
CA ALA A 280 -18.80 13.99 -65.66
C ALA A 280 -18.73 13.33 -67.05
N PRO A 281 -18.53 14.11 -68.14
CA PRO A 281 -18.19 13.55 -69.44
C PRO A 281 -16.79 12.94 -69.42
N VAL A 282 -16.48 12.07 -70.38
CA VAL A 282 -15.10 11.59 -70.58
C VAL A 282 -14.29 12.76 -71.14
N VAL A 283 -13.29 13.23 -70.39
CA VAL A 283 -12.46 14.39 -70.72
C VAL A 283 -11.02 14.02 -71.05
N ALA A 284 -10.63 12.79 -70.71
CA ALA A 284 -9.33 12.19 -71.00
C ALA A 284 -9.52 10.87 -71.74
N ASP A 285 -10.23 10.90 -72.87
CA ASP A 285 -10.35 9.73 -73.74
C ASP A 285 -8.97 9.37 -74.30
N ALA A 286 -8.67 8.08 -74.41
CA ALA A 286 -7.43 7.64 -75.04
C ALA A 286 -7.38 8.22 -76.46
N SER A 287 -6.28 8.86 -76.83
CA SER A 287 -6.14 9.57 -78.11
C SER A 287 -6.36 8.68 -79.35
N GLY A 288 -6.50 7.37 -79.17
CA GLY A 288 -6.66 6.38 -80.24
C GLY A 288 -5.42 6.30 -81.15
N LEU A 289 -4.32 6.93 -80.74
CA LEU A 289 -3.07 7.01 -81.51
C LEU A 289 -2.09 5.87 -81.18
N ASP A 290 -2.26 5.20 -80.04
CA ASP A 290 -1.33 4.17 -79.55
C ASP A 290 -1.26 2.92 -80.47
N GLY A 291 -2.24 2.74 -81.37
CA GLY A 291 -2.28 1.68 -82.38
C GLY A 291 -2.25 2.17 -83.83
N LYS A 292 -2.26 3.49 -84.08
CA LYS A 292 -2.20 4.04 -85.45
C LYS A 292 -0.74 4.30 -85.84
N LYS A 293 -0.13 3.31 -86.48
CA LYS A 293 1.03 3.58 -87.34
C LYS A 293 0.57 4.51 -88.47
N PRO A 294 1.33 5.57 -88.85
CA PRO A 294 1.12 6.20 -90.15
C PRO A 294 1.08 5.08 -91.18
N GLY A 295 0.04 5.03 -92.02
CA GLY A 295 -0.13 3.95 -92.99
C GLY A 295 1.20 3.75 -93.71
N GLU A 296 1.70 2.51 -93.73
CA GLU A 296 2.89 2.15 -94.49
C GLU A 296 2.66 2.57 -95.94
N THR A 297 3.22 3.71 -96.34
CA THR A 297 3.44 4.01 -97.76
C THR A 297 4.51 3.05 -98.23
N THR A 298 4.08 1.84 -98.58
CA THR A 298 4.83 0.99 -99.50
C THR A 298 5.08 1.84 -100.74
N THR A 299 6.34 2.19 -100.96
CA THR A 299 6.82 3.00 -102.08
C THR A 299 6.63 2.26 -103.40
N ALA A 300 5.40 2.29 -103.92
CA ALA A 300 5.19 2.40 -105.35
C ALA A 300 5.16 3.90 -105.64
N LEU A 301 6.17 4.41 -106.38
CA LEU A 301 6.12 5.79 -106.88
C LEU A 301 4.77 5.98 -107.56
N ASN A 302 4.01 6.98 -107.13
CA ASN A 302 2.79 7.32 -107.85
C ASN A 302 3.19 7.89 -109.24
N ALA A 303 2.28 7.81 -110.22
CA ALA A 303 2.59 8.15 -111.61
C ALA A 303 3.04 9.61 -111.82
N GLU A 304 2.84 10.48 -110.82
CA GLU A 304 3.25 11.89 -110.86
C GLU A 304 4.68 12.09 -110.35
N GLU A 305 5.14 11.33 -109.35
CA GLU A 305 6.54 11.34 -108.89
C GLU A 305 7.50 10.82 -109.97
N ALA A 306 7.08 9.82 -110.76
CA ALA A 306 7.87 9.32 -111.89
C ALA A 306 7.98 10.33 -113.04
N LYS A 307 6.95 11.17 -113.26
CA LYS A 307 7.00 12.26 -114.26
C LYS A 307 7.89 13.41 -113.82
N ILE A 308 7.85 13.79 -112.55
CA ILE A 308 8.72 14.84 -112.01
C ILE A 308 10.18 14.38 -112.06
N ALA A 309 10.48 13.13 -111.70
CA ALA A 309 11.82 12.54 -111.83
C ALA A 309 12.38 12.63 -113.26
N ALA A 310 11.55 12.29 -114.25
CA ALA A 310 11.91 12.35 -115.66
C ALA A 310 12.12 13.79 -116.16
N MET A 311 11.35 14.77 -115.66
CA MET A 311 11.53 16.19 -115.99
C MET A 311 12.88 16.77 -115.51
N PHE A 312 13.44 16.22 -114.44
CA PHE A 312 14.77 16.59 -113.92
C PHE A 312 15.90 15.65 -114.42
N GLY A 313 15.60 14.76 -115.37
CA GLY A 313 16.59 13.90 -116.03
C GLY A 313 17.06 12.69 -115.23
N ASN A 314 16.35 12.30 -114.16
CA ASN A 314 16.72 11.17 -113.30
C ASN A 314 15.85 9.95 -113.59
N SER A 315 16.46 8.76 -113.57
CA SER A 315 15.72 7.50 -113.72
C SER A 315 15.08 7.05 -112.41
N VAL A 316 14.11 6.14 -112.49
CA VAL A 316 13.46 5.55 -111.31
C VAL A 316 14.47 4.73 -110.49
N GLU A 317 15.49 4.14 -111.14
CA GLU A 317 16.60 3.48 -110.47
C GLU A 317 17.49 4.46 -109.68
N ASP A 318 17.73 5.68 -110.17
CA ASP A 318 18.58 6.67 -109.49
C ASP A 318 17.97 7.16 -108.18
N ILE A 319 16.65 7.39 -108.16
CA ILE A 319 15.92 7.81 -106.96
C ILE A 319 15.94 6.70 -105.90
N LYS A 320 15.84 5.44 -106.30
CA LYS A 320 15.92 4.31 -105.38
C LYS A 320 17.32 4.11 -104.79
N LYS A 321 18.38 4.50 -105.53
CA LYS A 321 19.77 4.30 -105.13
C LYS A 321 20.34 5.44 -104.29
N TYR A 322 19.97 6.69 -104.57
CA TYR A 322 20.54 7.88 -103.93
C TYR A 322 19.54 8.71 -103.12
N GLY A 323 18.24 8.43 -103.20
CA GLY A 323 17.17 9.18 -102.54
C GLY A 323 16.86 8.80 -101.09
N LYS A 324 17.65 7.91 -100.46
CA LYS A 324 17.55 7.61 -99.03
C LYS A 324 18.65 8.33 -98.25
N GLY A 325 18.37 9.57 -97.87
CA GLY A 325 19.06 10.28 -96.79
C GLY A 325 18.19 10.27 -95.55
#